data_AF-A0A930ZE72-F1
#
_entry.id   AF-A0A930ZE72-F1
#
_cell.length_a   1.000
_cell.length_b   1.000
_cell.length_c   1.000
_cell.angle_alpha   90.00
_cell.angle_beta   90.00
_cell.angle_gamma   90.00
#
_symmetry.space_group_name_H-M   'P 1'
#
loop_
_entity.id
_entity.type
_entity.pdbx_description
1 polymer ?
#
loop_
_entity_poly.entity_id
_entity_poly.type
_entity_poly.pdbx_seq_one_letter_code
_entity_poly.pdbx_strand_id
1 'polypeptide(L)'
;MSNREVLRLYVNGEDIMNRHSNRWIVDFVQMPMEQAQQYREPFKYVEKHVKPVRDKNNERATRENWWRHKGTVPAMRKALEPLSRFIATVKVAKHRMFVWLDPIALPSDRSIVISMDDHLHFGLLNSSPHVIGLWRQVERLRIDRSILRQLVLKPFPSRACWMRSKPKSNRRRGIWTRCAAF
;
A
#
# COMPACT_ATOMS: atom_id res chain seq x y z
N MET A 1 27.21 -5.58 -12.78
CA MET A 1 25.84 -5.13 -12.46
C MET A 1 25.84 -3.61 -12.44
N SER A 2 24.74 -2.97 -12.82
CA SER A 2 24.59 -1.51 -12.79
C SER A 2 24.03 -1.05 -11.44
N ASN A 3 24.65 -0.03 -10.84
CA ASN A 3 24.18 0.55 -9.58
C ASN A 3 22.72 1.05 -9.66
N ARG A 4 22.20 1.34 -10.86
CA ARG A 4 20.81 1.77 -11.09
C ARG A 4 19.77 0.68 -10.75
N GLU A 5 20.13 -0.60 -10.83
CA GLU A 5 19.19 -1.72 -10.63
C GLU A 5 18.63 -1.77 -9.20
N VAL A 6 19.46 -1.39 -8.22
CA VAL A 6 19.15 -1.35 -6.77
C VAL A 6 18.72 0.04 -6.28
N LEU A 7 18.55 1.02 -7.17
CA LEU A 7 18.07 2.36 -6.80
C LEU A 7 16.58 2.50 -7.13
N ARG A 8 15.80 2.97 -6.15
CA ARG A 8 14.35 3.18 -6.28
C ARG A 8 13.96 4.59 -5.83
N LEU A 9 12.97 5.18 -6.50
CA LEU A 9 12.41 6.46 -6.08
C LEU A 9 11.55 6.25 -4.84
N TYR A 10 11.85 6.92 -3.74
CA TYR A 10 11.05 6.83 -2.53
C TYR A 10 9.87 7.81 -2.60
N VAL A 11 8.66 7.28 -2.37
CA VAL A 11 7.41 8.05 -2.41
C VAL A 11 6.69 7.89 -1.08
N ASN A 12 6.72 8.91 -0.23
CA ASN A 12 5.91 8.98 0.99
C ASN A 12 4.50 9.54 0.68
N GLY A 13 3.65 9.68 1.70
CA GLY A 13 2.31 10.26 1.51
C GLY A 13 2.30 11.77 1.17
N GLU A 14 3.38 12.48 1.45
CA GLU A 14 3.57 13.90 1.11
C GLU A 14 4.01 14.05 -0.35
N ASP A 15 4.87 13.15 -0.85
CA ASP A 15 5.24 13.02 -2.26
C ASP A 15 4.05 12.64 -3.17
N ILE A 16 2.96 12.12 -2.60
CA ILE A 16 1.70 11.85 -3.33
C ILE A 16 0.80 13.09 -3.36
N MET A 17 0.78 13.88 -2.28
CA MET A 17 -0.15 15.00 -2.12
C MET A 17 0.42 16.35 -2.60
N ASN A 18 1.75 16.48 -2.60
CA ASN A 18 2.51 17.67 -2.97
C ASN A 18 3.50 17.33 -4.10
N ARG A 19 4.42 18.25 -4.42
CA ARG A 19 5.52 18.00 -5.37
C ARG A 19 6.45 16.90 -4.85
N HIS A 20 6.78 15.93 -5.69
CA HIS A 20 7.77 14.89 -5.39
C HIS A 20 9.11 15.48 -4.92
N SER A 21 9.63 14.95 -3.81
CA SER A 21 10.92 15.32 -3.21
C SER A 21 12.14 14.71 -3.89
N ASN A 22 11.95 13.90 -4.95
CA ASN A 22 13.00 13.21 -5.71
C ASN A 22 14.00 12.39 -4.85
N ARG A 23 13.56 11.90 -3.69
CA ARG A 23 14.36 11.05 -2.81
C ARG A 23 14.60 9.68 -3.43
N TRP A 24 15.81 9.15 -3.27
CA TRP A 24 16.18 7.80 -3.71
C TRP A 24 16.53 6.93 -2.51
N ILE A 25 16.19 5.64 -2.59
CA ILE A 25 16.58 4.60 -1.63
C ILE A 25 17.34 3.48 -2.33
N VAL A 26 18.36 2.96 -1.65
CA VAL A 26 19.03 1.71 -2.00
C VAL A 26 18.17 0.54 -1.50
N ASP A 27 17.81 -0.35 -2.41
CA ASP A 27 16.86 -1.44 -2.19
C ASP A 27 17.38 -2.75 -2.78
N PHE A 28 18.04 -3.55 -1.95
CA PHE A 28 18.49 -4.90 -2.28
C PHE A 28 17.37 -5.97 -2.22
N VAL A 29 16.11 -5.56 -2.01
CA VAL A 29 14.91 -6.43 -1.95
C VAL A 29 15.02 -7.58 -0.94
N GLN A 30 15.50 -8.74 -1.38
CA GLN A 30 15.82 -9.93 -0.56
C GLN A 30 17.15 -10.60 -0.98
N MET A 31 18.00 -9.91 -1.76
CA MET A 31 19.30 -10.43 -2.20
C MET A 31 20.16 -10.88 -1.01
N PRO A 32 20.91 -11.98 -1.12
CA PRO A 32 21.91 -12.37 -0.14
C PRO A 32 23.10 -11.38 -0.18
N MET A 33 23.96 -11.40 0.84
CA MET A 33 24.98 -10.36 1.06
C MET A 33 26.02 -10.33 -0.08
N GLU A 34 26.36 -11.50 -0.60
CA GLU A 34 27.34 -11.77 -1.65
C GLU A 34 26.89 -11.24 -3.03
N GLN A 35 25.57 -11.06 -3.22
CA GLN A 35 25.00 -10.37 -4.39
C GLN A 35 24.90 -8.86 -4.13
N ALA A 36 24.48 -8.45 -2.94
CA ALA A 36 24.39 -7.03 -2.58
C ALA A 36 25.76 -6.31 -2.66
N GLN A 37 26.84 -6.99 -2.26
CA GLN A 37 28.23 -6.50 -2.35
C GLN A 37 28.71 -6.20 -3.79
N GLN A 38 28.08 -6.77 -4.81
CA GLN A 38 28.48 -6.55 -6.21
C GLN A 38 28.14 -5.11 -6.68
N TYR A 39 27.14 -4.48 -6.05
CA TYR A 39 26.79 -3.08 -6.24
C TYR A 39 27.65 -2.19 -5.33
N ARG A 40 28.94 -2.07 -5.66
CA ARG A 40 29.99 -1.49 -4.79
C ARG A 40 29.59 -0.18 -4.09
N GLU A 41 29.15 0.83 -4.85
CA GLU A 41 28.85 2.15 -4.27
C GLU A 41 27.55 2.18 -3.44
N PRO A 42 26.40 1.64 -3.90
CA PRO A 42 25.22 1.45 -3.06
C PRO A 42 25.51 0.65 -1.78
N PHE A 43 26.28 -0.44 -1.87
CA PHE A 43 26.61 -1.27 -0.70
C PHE A 43 27.47 -0.52 0.31
N LYS A 44 28.56 0.11 -0.15
CA LYS A 44 29.46 0.95 0.66
C LYS A 44 28.74 2.11 1.34
N TYR A 45 27.75 2.71 0.67
CA TYR A 45 26.89 3.74 1.27
C TYR A 45 26.02 3.18 2.42
N VAL A 46 25.39 2.03 2.21
CA VAL A 46 24.54 1.38 3.23
C VAL A 46 25.40 0.86 4.40
N GLU A 47 26.60 0.34 4.13
CA GLU A 47 27.56 -0.05 5.18
C GLU A 47 28.01 1.16 6.03
N LYS A 48 28.35 2.29 5.40
CA LYS A 48 28.79 3.47 6.16
C LYS A 48 27.69 4.11 7.02
N HIS A 49 26.45 4.16 6.53
CA HIS A 49 25.39 4.98 7.16
C HIS A 49 24.27 4.17 7.82
N VAL A 50 23.94 2.96 7.33
CA VAL A 50 22.80 2.18 7.82
C VAL A 50 23.25 1.12 8.82
N LYS A 51 24.36 0.42 8.56
CA LYS A 51 24.92 -0.62 9.46
C LYS A 51 25.09 -0.13 10.92
N PRO A 52 25.70 1.03 11.22
CA PRO A 52 25.91 1.48 12.62
C PRO A 52 24.61 1.85 13.36
N VAL A 53 23.51 2.06 12.63
CA VAL A 53 22.16 2.29 13.17
C VAL A 53 21.44 0.96 13.37
N ARG A 54 21.62 -0.01 12.45
CA ARG A 54 21.05 -1.36 12.54
C ARG A 54 21.69 -2.17 13.66
N ASP A 55 23.01 -2.08 13.85
CA ASP A 55 23.77 -2.80 14.87
C ASP A 55 23.30 -2.49 16.31
N LYS A 56 22.72 -1.30 16.52
CA LYS A 56 22.14 -0.86 17.80
C LYS A 56 20.69 -1.30 18.02
N ASN A 57 20.06 -1.99 17.06
CA ASN A 57 18.67 -2.44 17.17
C ASN A 57 18.56 -3.79 17.89
N ASN A 58 17.68 -3.89 18.88
CA ASN A 58 17.48 -5.12 19.67
C ASN A 58 17.14 -6.35 18.81
N GLU A 59 16.34 -6.16 17.76
CA GLU A 59 15.84 -7.21 16.86
C GLU A 59 16.97 -7.87 16.05
N ARG A 60 17.37 -9.08 16.46
CA ARG A 60 18.45 -9.89 15.88
C ARG A 60 18.40 -9.97 14.35
N ALA A 61 17.24 -10.29 13.77
CA ALA A 61 17.08 -10.42 12.32
C ALA A 61 17.41 -9.12 11.54
N THR A 62 17.15 -7.94 12.13
CA THR A 62 17.47 -6.65 11.51
C THR A 62 18.94 -6.25 11.68
N ARG A 63 19.65 -6.81 12.68
CA ARG A 63 21.11 -6.73 12.79
C ARG A 63 21.78 -7.64 11.75
N GLU A 64 21.40 -8.91 11.72
CA GLU A 64 21.99 -9.90 10.80
C GLU A 64 21.71 -9.60 9.32
N ASN A 65 20.60 -8.91 9.01
CA ASN A 65 20.23 -8.52 7.65
C ASN A 65 20.29 -6.99 7.45
N TRP A 66 21.26 -6.30 8.04
CA TRP A 66 21.35 -4.83 8.09
C TRP A 66 21.25 -4.12 6.73
N TRP A 67 21.66 -4.78 5.63
CA TRP A 67 21.58 -4.23 4.27
C TRP A 67 20.16 -4.32 3.66
N ARG A 68 19.30 -5.23 4.13
CA ARG A 68 17.95 -5.43 3.60
C ARG A 68 16.97 -4.40 4.18
N HIS A 69 16.04 -3.91 3.36
CA HIS A 69 15.02 -2.99 3.84
C HIS A 69 14.03 -3.69 4.79
N LYS A 70 13.81 -3.13 5.99
CA LYS A 70 12.82 -3.70 6.93
C LYS A 70 11.42 -3.58 6.32
N GLY A 71 10.67 -4.68 6.31
CA GLY A 71 9.30 -4.69 5.80
C GLY A 71 9.18 -4.71 4.27
N THR A 72 10.17 -5.23 3.53
CA THR A 72 9.97 -5.64 2.12
C THR A 72 8.69 -6.47 2.00
N VAL A 73 7.82 -6.12 1.05
CA VAL A 73 6.57 -6.86 0.76
C VAL A 73 6.71 -7.55 -0.60
N PRO A 74 7.17 -8.82 -0.68
CA PRO A 74 7.43 -9.48 -1.96
C PRO A 74 6.17 -9.66 -2.80
N ALA A 75 5.03 -9.94 -2.15
CA ALA A 75 3.74 -10.13 -2.80
C ALA A 75 3.13 -8.84 -3.37
N MET A 76 3.56 -7.66 -2.90
CA MET A 76 3.26 -6.39 -3.58
C MET A 76 4.10 -6.28 -4.87
N ARG A 77 5.41 -6.50 -4.77
CA ARG A 77 6.32 -6.41 -5.93
C ARG A 77 5.92 -7.37 -7.05
N LYS A 78 5.60 -8.62 -6.73
CA LYS A 78 5.10 -9.62 -7.70
C LYS A 78 3.77 -9.23 -8.36
N ALA A 79 2.94 -8.41 -7.70
CA ALA A 79 1.70 -7.87 -8.28
C ALA A 79 1.93 -6.61 -9.13
N LEU A 80 3.09 -5.95 -9.00
CA LEU A 80 3.50 -4.80 -9.81
C LEU A 80 4.41 -5.18 -10.99
N GLU A 81 5.10 -6.31 -10.89
CA GLU A 81 6.05 -6.83 -11.89
C GLU A 81 5.54 -6.89 -13.35
N PRO A 82 4.28 -7.26 -13.64
CA PRO A 82 3.76 -7.25 -15.02
C PRO A 82 3.20 -5.89 -15.47
N LEU A 83 3.16 -4.87 -14.60
CA LEU A 83 2.46 -3.62 -14.86
C LEU A 83 3.41 -2.52 -15.36
N SER A 84 2.96 -1.78 -16.38
CA SER A 84 3.70 -0.63 -16.93
C SER A 84 3.80 0.56 -15.95
N ARG A 85 2.80 0.68 -15.08
CA ARG A 85 2.61 1.71 -14.03
C ARG A 85 1.59 1.17 -13.03
N PHE A 86 1.42 1.83 -11.88
CA PHE A 86 0.38 1.45 -10.92
C PHE A 86 -0.25 2.65 -10.22
N ILE A 87 -1.39 2.45 -9.58
CA ILE A 87 -2.11 3.48 -8.85
C ILE A 87 -1.68 3.48 -7.39
N ALA A 88 -1.36 4.65 -6.84
CA ALA A 88 -1.11 4.85 -5.42
C ALA A 88 -2.02 5.91 -4.81
N THR A 89 -2.30 5.79 -3.52
CA THR A 89 -2.94 6.83 -2.72
C THR A 89 -2.37 6.86 -1.30
N VAL A 90 -2.65 7.93 -0.57
CA VAL A 90 -2.26 8.08 0.83
C VAL A 90 -3.13 7.21 1.76
N LYS A 91 -2.52 6.61 2.78
CA LYS A 91 -3.20 5.79 3.78
C LYS A 91 -4.01 6.62 4.78
N VAL A 92 -3.57 7.85 5.07
CA VAL A 92 -4.23 8.80 5.98
C VAL A 92 -4.21 10.19 5.37
N ALA A 93 -5.38 10.72 5.00
CA ALA A 93 -5.61 12.12 4.66
C ALA A 93 -7.11 12.46 4.71
N LYS A 94 -7.45 13.75 4.90
CA LYS A 94 -8.82 14.27 4.87
C LYS A 94 -9.43 14.21 3.46
N HIS A 95 -8.62 14.49 2.45
CA HIS A 95 -8.95 14.34 1.03
C HIS A 95 -7.88 13.43 0.42
N ARG A 96 -8.30 12.41 -0.33
CA ARG A 96 -7.40 11.44 -0.96
C ARG A 96 -7.42 11.67 -2.45
N MET A 97 -6.25 11.86 -3.05
CA MET A 97 -6.06 11.75 -4.49
C MET A 97 -5.50 10.37 -4.85
N PHE A 98 -5.74 9.91 -6.07
CA PHE A 98 -5.09 8.74 -6.64
C PHE A 98 -4.14 9.20 -7.73
N VAL A 99 -2.88 8.76 -7.65
CA VAL A 99 -1.80 9.15 -8.57
C VAL A 99 -1.25 7.93 -9.29
N TRP A 100 -0.75 8.13 -10.50
CA TRP A 100 0.06 7.15 -11.20
C TRP A 100 1.50 7.17 -10.67
N LEU A 101 2.09 6.00 -10.45
CA LEU A 101 3.51 5.83 -10.15
C LEU A 101 4.14 4.78 -11.08
N ASP A 102 5.40 5.01 -11.46
CA ASP A 102 6.20 4.08 -12.25
C ASP A 102 6.71 2.90 -11.42
N PRO A 103 7.00 1.72 -12.01
CA PRO A 103 7.55 0.54 -11.30
C PRO A 103 8.95 0.73 -10.66
N ILE A 104 9.60 1.88 -10.89
CA ILE A 104 10.82 2.30 -10.19
C ILE A 104 10.54 2.96 -8.83
N ALA A 105 9.30 3.39 -8.58
CA ALA A 105 8.87 3.94 -7.30
C ALA A 105 8.71 2.84 -6.24
N LEU A 106 9.14 3.14 -5.01
CA LEU A 106 8.96 2.33 -3.81
C LEU A 106 8.09 3.13 -2.80
N PRO A 107 6.77 2.88 -2.77
CA PRO A 107 5.86 3.60 -1.89
C PRO A 107 6.04 3.26 -0.41
N SER A 108 5.86 4.26 0.46
CA SER A 108 5.99 4.11 1.93
C SER A 108 4.88 3.26 2.59
N ASP A 109 5.10 2.86 3.85
CA ASP A 109 4.11 2.21 4.74
C ASP A 109 2.82 3.04 4.99
N ARG A 110 2.88 4.34 4.66
CA ARG A 110 1.80 5.33 4.74
C ARG A 110 1.11 5.59 3.39
N SER A 111 1.41 4.78 2.38
CA SER A 111 0.67 4.70 1.12
C SER A 111 -0.20 3.43 1.06
N ILE A 112 -1.10 3.40 0.09
CA ILE A 112 -1.86 2.22 -0.34
C ILE A 112 -1.57 2.06 -1.84
N VAL A 113 -1.16 0.86 -2.23
CA VAL A 113 -0.80 0.50 -3.60
C VAL A 113 -1.91 -0.36 -4.21
N ILE A 114 -2.35 0.00 -5.41
CA ILE A 114 -3.38 -0.69 -6.18
C ILE A 114 -2.72 -1.16 -7.48
N SER A 115 -2.59 -2.48 -7.62
CA SER A 115 -1.97 -3.16 -8.76
C SER A 115 -2.91 -3.19 -9.97
N MET A 116 -3.11 -2.04 -10.59
CA MET A 116 -3.91 -1.80 -11.79
C MET A 116 -3.22 -0.72 -12.62
N ASP A 117 -3.14 -0.88 -13.94
CA ASP A 117 -2.54 0.06 -14.89
C ASP A 117 -3.56 0.72 -15.84
N ASP A 118 -4.82 0.30 -15.77
CA ASP A 118 -5.95 0.78 -16.59
C ASP A 118 -6.53 2.15 -16.16
N HIS A 119 -6.87 2.96 -17.17
CA HIS A 119 -7.51 4.27 -17.02
C HIS A 119 -8.94 4.22 -16.47
N LEU A 120 -9.74 3.17 -16.74
CA LEU A 120 -11.12 3.09 -16.23
C LEU A 120 -11.13 2.97 -14.70
N HIS A 121 -10.27 2.13 -14.15
CA HIS A 121 -10.09 1.99 -12.70
C HIS A 121 -9.59 3.30 -12.06
N PHE A 122 -8.64 4.00 -12.70
CA PHE A 122 -8.16 5.31 -12.23
C PHE A 122 -9.24 6.40 -12.25
N GLY A 123 -10.05 6.46 -13.31
CA GLY A 123 -11.18 7.39 -13.42
C GLY A 123 -12.27 7.09 -12.39
N LEU A 124 -12.58 5.81 -12.16
CA LEU A 124 -13.54 5.38 -11.15
C LEU A 124 -13.08 5.76 -9.73
N LEU A 125 -11.81 5.53 -9.38
CA LEU A 125 -11.25 5.85 -8.07
C LEU A 125 -11.26 7.35 -7.77
N ASN A 126 -11.00 8.19 -8.78
CA ASN A 126 -11.09 9.66 -8.66
C ASN A 126 -12.53 10.21 -8.77
N SER A 127 -13.54 9.36 -9.01
CA SER A 127 -14.93 9.82 -9.15
C SER A 127 -15.61 10.13 -7.80
N SER A 128 -16.40 11.21 -7.77
CA SER A 128 -17.08 11.70 -6.55
C SER A 128 -17.86 10.63 -5.75
N PRO A 129 -18.62 9.70 -6.38
CA PRO A 129 -19.32 8.64 -5.63
C PRO A 129 -18.36 7.67 -4.93
N HIS A 130 -17.18 7.42 -5.52
CA HIS A 130 -16.22 6.45 -5.01
C HIS A 130 -15.50 6.96 -3.76
N VAL A 131 -15.22 8.26 -3.70
CA VAL A 131 -14.78 8.94 -2.47
C VAL A 131 -15.76 8.63 -1.33
N ILE A 132 -17.06 8.90 -1.51
CA ILE A 132 -18.10 8.70 -0.48
C ILE A 132 -18.23 7.22 -0.08
N GLY A 133 -18.19 6.30 -1.06
CA GLY A 133 -18.34 4.87 -0.81
C GLY A 133 -17.18 4.24 -0.02
N LEU A 134 -15.94 4.65 -0.30
CA LEU A 134 -14.75 4.03 0.27
C LEU A 134 -14.65 4.25 1.80
N TRP A 135 -15.02 5.43 2.30
CA TRP A 135 -15.02 5.72 3.75
C TRP A 135 -15.80 4.66 4.54
N ARG A 136 -17.02 4.32 4.09
CA ARG A 136 -17.93 3.41 4.82
C ARG A 136 -17.43 1.97 4.93
N GLN A 137 -16.51 1.52 4.08
CA GLN A 137 -15.87 0.21 4.24
C GLN A 137 -14.60 0.29 5.11
N VAL A 138 -13.78 1.32 4.91
CA VAL A 138 -12.52 1.50 5.67
C VAL A 138 -12.77 1.82 7.14
N GLU A 139 -13.85 2.55 7.46
CA GLU A 139 -14.18 3.01 8.81
C GLU A 139 -15.04 2.01 9.61
N ARG A 140 -15.89 1.22 8.93
CA ARG A 140 -16.72 0.19 9.57
C ARG A 140 -15.92 -1.06 9.93
N LEU A 141 -14.80 -1.29 9.26
CA LEU A 141 -13.75 -2.13 9.79
C LEU A 141 -13.09 -1.40 10.97
N ARG A 142 -13.21 -1.96 12.18
CA ARG A 142 -12.18 -1.74 13.21
C ARG A 142 -10.89 -2.41 12.70
N ILE A 143 -10.15 -1.72 11.84
CA ILE A 143 -8.98 -2.29 11.15
C ILE A 143 -7.93 -2.67 12.19
N ASP A 144 -7.81 -3.98 12.43
CA ASP A 144 -6.62 -4.52 13.07
C ASP A 144 -5.40 -4.11 12.22
N ARG A 145 -4.42 -3.52 12.90
CA ARG A 145 -3.27 -2.85 12.30
C ARG A 145 -2.33 -3.83 11.59
N SER A 146 -2.56 -5.14 11.77
CA SER A 146 -1.89 -6.26 11.10
C SER A 146 -2.22 -6.40 9.60
N ILE A 147 -3.46 -6.13 9.18
CA ILE A 147 -3.99 -6.55 7.87
C ILE A 147 -3.49 -5.67 6.70
N LEU A 148 -3.05 -4.43 6.97
CA LEU A 148 -2.51 -3.51 5.96
C LEU A 148 -1.07 -3.84 5.51
N ARG A 149 -0.80 -5.12 5.21
CA ARG A 149 0.32 -5.59 4.39
C ARG A 149 -0.09 -5.89 2.94
N GLN A 150 -1.34 -6.29 2.69
CA GLN A 150 -1.91 -6.42 1.35
C GLN A 150 -3.41 -6.15 1.39
N LEU A 151 -3.82 -4.97 0.92
CA LEU A 151 -5.17 -4.76 0.40
C LEU A 151 -5.12 -4.74 -1.12
N VAL A 152 -4.88 -5.91 -1.72
CA VAL A 152 -5.22 -6.13 -3.13
C VAL A 152 -6.74 -6.07 -3.19
N LEU A 153 -7.28 -4.90 -3.53
CA LEU A 153 -8.70 -4.70 -3.77
C LEU A 153 -9.10 -5.57 -4.97
N LYS A 154 -9.65 -6.75 -4.69
CA LYS A 154 -10.32 -7.56 -5.71
C LYS A 154 -11.42 -6.69 -6.34
N PRO A 155 -11.62 -6.76 -7.66
CA PRO A 155 -12.59 -5.92 -8.35
C PRO A 155 -13.98 -6.10 -7.72
N PHE A 156 -14.64 -4.97 -7.46
CA PHE A 156 -16.01 -4.97 -6.96
C PHE A 156 -16.90 -5.68 -7.99
N PRO A 157 -17.78 -6.62 -7.58
CA PRO A 157 -18.60 -7.38 -8.53
C PRO A 157 -19.60 -6.45 -9.23
N SER A 158 -19.23 -6.01 -10.43
CA SER A 158 -20.06 -5.11 -11.23
C SER A 158 -21.31 -5.84 -11.72
N ARG A 159 -22.48 -5.22 -11.50
CA ARG A 159 -23.81 -5.67 -11.97
C ARG A 159 -24.37 -6.93 -11.28
N ALA A 160 -24.82 -6.76 -10.03
CA ALA A 160 -25.88 -7.58 -9.45
C ALA A 160 -27.05 -6.68 -9.00
N CYS A 161 -28.24 -6.93 -9.56
CA CYS A 161 -29.43 -6.12 -9.38
C CYS A 161 -29.97 -6.19 -7.93
N TRP A 162 -30.27 -5.04 -7.32
CA TRP A 162 -31.02 -4.94 -6.07
C TRP A 162 -32.43 -4.36 -6.29
N MET A 163 -33.19 -4.98 -7.17
CA MET A 163 -34.65 -4.83 -7.18
C MET A 163 -35.31 -5.75 -6.15
N ARG A 164 -36.44 -5.29 -5.62
CA ARG A 164 -37.40 -6.02 -4.77
C ARG A 164 -37.85 -7.35 -5.41
N SER A 165 -38.33 -8.39 -4.71
CA SER A 165 -38.66 -8.59 -3.28
C SER A 165 -38.99 -10.07 -3.00
N LYS A 166 -39.22 -10.46 -1.73
CA LYS A 166 -40.53 -11.00 -1.25
C LYS A 166 -40.57 -11.14 0.29
N PRO A 167 -41.76 -11.19 0.93
CA PRO A 167 -41.89 -11.10 2.38
C PRO A 167 -41.81 -12.46 3.10
N LYS A 168 -41.52 -12.43 4.41
CA LYS A 168 -41.81 -13.52 5.35
C LYS A 168 -42.63 -13.02 6.54
N SER A 169 -43.92 -13.37 6.56
CA SER A 169 -44.65 -13.61 7.79
C SER A 169 -44.21 -14.98 8.39
N ASN A 170 -44.48 -15.38 9.63
CA ASN A 170 -45.37 -14.85 10.66
C ASN A 170 -44.82 -15.26 12.05
N ARG A 171 -45.42 -14.71 13.13
CA ARG A 171 -45.24 -15.04 14.56
C ARG A 171 -43.94 -14.53 15.24
N ARG A 172 -43.94 -14.07 16.50
CA ARG A 172 -44.89 -13.29 17.36
C ARG A 172 -44.26 -13.15 18.77
N ARG A 173 -44.40 -11.98 19.43
CA ARG A 173 -44.12 -11.63 20.86
C ARG A 173 -42.65 -11.23 21.21
N GLY A 174 -42.50 -10.28 22.16
CA GLY A 174 -41.26 -9.60 22.59
C GLY A 174 -40.96 -8.32 21.77
N ILE A 175 -41.15 -7.05 22.18
CA ILE A 175 -41.08 -6.31 23.46
C ILE A 175 -39.61 -6.01 23.85
N TRP A 176 -39.10 -4.77 23.94
CA TRP A 176 -39.65 -3.41 23.63
C TRP A 176 -39.23 -2.97 22.19
N THR A 177 -39.26 -1.75 21.60
CA THR A 177 -39.41 -0.31 21.98
C THR A 177 -38.21 0.36 22.71
N ARG A 178 -37.81 1.64 22.49
CA ARG A 178 -38.23 2.72 21.53
C ARG A 178 -37.06 3.72 21.27
N CYS A 179 -37.05 4.41 20.11
CA CYS A 179 -36.25 5.62 19.77
C CYS A 179 -34.71 5.42 19.66
N ALA A 180 -33.91 6.22 18.93
CA ALA A 180 -34.09 7.40 18.04
C ALA A 180 -32.79 7.56 17.19
N ALA A 181 -32.57 8.53 16.28
CA ALA A 181 -33.33 9.35 15.31
C ALA A 181 -32.27 10.25 14.58
N PHE A 182 -32.47 10.85 13.41
CA PHE A 182 -33.56 10.84 12.42
C PHE A 182 -33.11 10.13 11.13
#